data_AF-A0AAW7D0J6-F1
#
_entry.id   AF-A0AAW7D0J6-F1
#
_cell.length_a   1.000
_cell.length_b   1.000
_cell.length_c   1.000
_cell.angle_alpha   90.00
_cell.angle_beta   90.00
_cell.angle_gamma   90.00
#
_symmetry.space_group_name_H-M   'P 1'
#
loop_
_entity.id
_entity.type
_entity.pdbx_description
1 polymer ?
#
loop_
_entity_poly.entity_id
_entity_poly.type
_entity_poly.pdbx_seq_one_letter_code
_entity_poly.pdbx_strand_id
1 'polypeptide(L)'
;MKKFLLALALGLSTFIVTQAQEVTTKNILIKQGNTTIVVDQKTQNITLKPERFSIEFLNKPYQDKKELFYSAKALLTDNSQFTNMYESMAFDDIEFFSPGTGFAAPFDQNQFFPNLSEEGHQYLYYASNSDHRINKIGKQKEWDIYQWNLDGVNIDGNEITWKNYRIGELYLYFVVDRNLNDVIDPDEHHLIRITFKK
;
A
#
# COMPACT_ATOMS: atom_id res chain seq x y z
N MET A 1 61.56 33.19 16.28
CA MET A 1 60.10 33.43 16.22
C MET A 1 59.47 32.42 15.26
N LYS A 2 58.90 31.31 15.76
CA LYS A 2 58.20 30.31 14.94
C LYS A 2 56.72 30.68 14.89
N LYS A 3 56.18 30.97 13.70
CA LYS A 3 54.74 31.18 13.49
C LYS A 3 54.08 29.80 13.32
N PHE A 4 53.19 29.44 14.22
CA PHE A 4 52.27 28.32 14.05
C PHE A 4 51.14 28.76 13.10
N LEU A 5 50.97 28.05 11.99
CA LEU A 5 49.78 28.12 11.15
C LEU A 5 48.78 27.11 11.71
N LEU A 6 47.69 27.62 12.30
CA LEU A 6 46.55 26.80 12.70
C LEU A 6 45.59 26.74 11.50
N ALA A 7 45.55 25.61 10.79
CA ALA A 7 44.55 25.36 9.77
C ALA A 7 43.28 24.81 10.43
N LEU A 8 42.23 25.63 10.46
CA LEU A 8 40.90 25.25 10.92
C LEU A 8 40.19 24.50 9.78
N ALA A 9 40.20 23.17 9.80
CA ALA A 9 39.43 22.36 8.88
C ALA A 9 37.96 22.31 9.36
N LEU A 10 37.13 23.21 8.83
CA LEU A 10 35.67 23.12 8.93
C LEU A 10 35.22 21.95 8.05
N GLY A 11 34.98 20.80 8.67
CA GLY A 11 34.31 19.67 8.03
C GLY A 11 32.88 20.07 7.67
N LEU A 12 32.66 20.39 6.39
CA LEU A 12 31.32 20.44 5.80
C LEU A 12 30.80 19.00 5.74
N SER A 13 30.03 18.60 6.76
CA SER A 13 29.16 17.44 6.69
C SER A 13 28.17 17.67 5.56
N THR A 14 28.37 17.00 4.42
CA THR A 14 27.42 16.98 3.32
C THR A 14 26.16 16.25 3.79
N PHE A 15 25.12 17.01 4.14
CA PHE A 15 23.78 16.45 4.28
C PHE A 15 23.36 15.94 2.90
N ILE A 16 23.36 14.63 2.71
CA ILE A 16 22.73 14.01 1.55
C ILE A 16 21.23 14.23 1.75
N VAL A 17 20.67 15.23 1.09
CA VAL A 17 19.24 15.37 0.93
C VAL A 17 18.83 14.24 -0.03
N THR A 18 18.46 13.08 0.50
CA THR A 18 17.71 12.09 -0.27
C THR A 18 16.41 12.77 -0.68
N GLN A 19 16.26 13.09 -1.97
CA GLN A 19 14.98 13.53 -2.50
C GLN A 19 13.97 12.44 -2.17
N ALA A 20 12.93 12.80 -1.42
CA ALA A 20 11.83 11.89 -1.15
C ALA A 20 11.21 11.51 -2.49
N GLN A 21 11.22 10.23 -2.83
CA GLN A 21 10.69 9.76 -4.11
C GLN A 21 9.16 10.00 -4.13
N GLU A 22 8.69 10.68 -5.17
CA GLU A 22 7.28 11.04 -5.32
C GLU A 22 6.42 9.83 -5.68
N VAL A 23 5.19 9.83 -5.17
CA VAL A 23 4.16 8.87 -5.56
C VAL A 23 3.58 9.26 -6.93
N THR A 24 3.37 8.27 -7.79
CA THR A 24 2.85 8.43 -9.14
C THR A 24 1.72 7.42 -9.39
N THR A 25 1.09 7.47 -10.56
CA THR A 25 0.11 6.45 -10.95
C THR A 25 0.74 5.12 -11.37
N LYS A 26 2.07 5.01 -11.40
CA LYS A 26 2.77 3.78 -11.80
C LYS A 26 3.48 3.08 -10.65
N ASN A 27 3.37 3.64 -9.45
CA ASN A 27 4.01 3.10 -8.27
C ASN A 27 3.10 3.24 -7.05
N ILE A 28 3.49 2.52 -6.01
CA ILE A 28 3.05 2.75 -4.64
C ILE A 28 4.28 2.90 -3.75
N LEU A 29 4.14 3.61 -2.64
CA LEU A 29 5.21 3.79 -1.67
C LEU A 29 4.86 3.03 -0.40
N ILE A 30 5.78 2.18 0.05
CA ILE A 30 5.69 1.55 1.37
C ILE A 30 6.51 2.40 2.35
N LYS A 31 5.86 2.94 3.39
CA LYS A 31 6.49 3.74 4.43
C LYS A 31 6.59 2.93 5.73
N GLN A 32 7.79 2.84 6.29
CA GLN A 32 8.01 2.23 7.60
C GLN A 32 9.05 3.05 8.39
N GLY A 33 8.58 3.82 9.37
CA GLY A 33 9.41 4.79 10.09
C GLY A 33 10.02 5.81 9.11
N ASN A 34 11.36 5.92 9.11
CA ASN A 34 12.09 6.82 8.21
C ASN A 34 12.43 6.17 6.85
N THR A 35 12.01 4.92 6.61
CA THR A 35 12.27 4.21 5.37
C THR A 35 11.09 4.34 4.42
N THR A 36 11.40 4.68 3.16
CA THR A 36 10.47 4.60 2.02
C THR A 36 10.98 3.56 1.06
N ILE A 37 10.13 2.61 0.67
CA ILE A 37 10.39 1.65 -0.40
C ILE A 37 9.44 1.99 -1.54
N VAL A 38 9.97 2.14 -2.75
CA VAL A 38 9.16 2.34 -3.94
C VAL A 38 8.87 0.98 -4.56
N VAL A 39 7.60 0.73 -4.84
CA VAL A 39 7.14 -0.43 -5.60
C VAL A 39 6.71 0.06 -6.97
N ASP A 40 7.57 -0.17 -7.96
CA ASP A 40 7.37 0.22 -9.37
C ASP A 40 7.46 -0.96 -10.33
N GLN A 41 7.66 -2.18 -9.81
CA GLN A 41 7.60 -3.42 -10.54
C GLN A 41 6.22 -4.09 -10.38
N LYS A 42 5.78 -4.84 -11.40
CA LYS A 42 4.54 -5.63 -11.34
C LYS A 42 4.55 -6.67 -10.22
N THR A 43 5.71 -7.27 -9.97
CA THR A 43 5.95 -8.16 -8.83
C THR A 43 7.23 -7.73 -8.16
N GLN A 44 7.19 -7.45 -6.85
CA GLN A 44 8.34 -6.99 -6.11
C GLN A 44 8.44 -7.66 -4.74
N ASN A 45 9.64 -8.13 -4.41
CA ASN A 45 9.95 -8.61 -3.06
C ASN A 45 10.40 -7.44 -2.20
N ILE A 46 9.85 -7.32 -1.00
CA ILE A 46 10.28 -6.34 0.00
C ILE A 46 10.51 -7.05 1.34
N THR A 47 11.39 -6.47 2.15
CA THR A 47 11.64 -6.94 3.50
C THR A 47 11.40 -5.82 4.49
N LEU A 48 10.48 -6.06 5.43
CA LEU A 48 10.06 -5.08 6.44
C LEU A 48 10.48 -5.53 7.84
N LYS A 49 10.58 -4.59 8.78
CA LYS A 49 10.56 -4.93 10.20
C LYS A 49 9.15 -5.37 10.60
N PRO A 50 8.99 -6.22 11.64
CA PRO A 50 7.68 -6.64 12.14
C PRO A 50 7.01 -5.53 12.97
N GLU A 51 6.80 -4.37 12.34
CA GLU A 51 6.29 -3.12 12.90
C GLU A 51 5.29 -2.50 11.90
N ARG A 52 4.46 -1.56 12.35
CA ARG A 52 3.50 -0.82 11.51
C ARG A 52 4.19 -0.28 10.26
N PHE A 53 3.51 -0.38 9.13
CA PHE A 53 3.87 0.30 7.89
C PHE A 53 2.61 0.86 7.22
N SER A 54 2.81 1.67 6.19
CA SER A 54 1.71 2.18 5.37
C SER A 54 2.00 2.08 3.89
N ILE A 55 0.94 2.08 3.09
CA ILE A 55 0.98 2.10 1.63
C ILE A 55 0.42 3.44 1.17
N GLU A 56 1.21 4.20 0.42
CA GLU A 56 0.78 5.45 -0.21
C GLU A 56 0.64 5.26 -1.71
N PHE A 57 -0.46 5.78 -2.27
CA PHE A 57 -0.78 5.64 -3.68
C PHE A 57 -1.61 6.81 -4.18
N LEU A 58 -1.61 7.02 -5.50
CA LEU A 58 -2.50 7.97 -6.17
C LEU A 58 -3.79 7.29 -6.62
N ASN A 59 -4.92 7.93 -6.36
CA ASN A 59 -6.19 7.59 -7.00
C ASN A 59 -7.03 8.86 -7.26
N LYS A 60 -7.98 8.77 -8.18
CA LYS A 60 -8.95 9.85 -8.39
C LYS A 60 -9.85 9.97 -7.16
N PRO A 61 -10.29 11.18 -6.81
CA PRO A 61 -11.25 11.37 -5.73
C PRO A 61 -12.59 10.75 -6.07
N TYR A 62 -13.28 10.22 -5.05
CA TYR A 62 -14.69 9.86 -5.12
C TYR A 62 -15.52 11.03 -5.66
N GLN A 63 -16.38 10.78 -6.66
CA GLN A 63 -17.27 11.80 -7.24
C GLN A 63 -18.73 11.45 -6.99
N ASP A 64 -19.18 11.73 -5.77
CA ASP A 64 -20.54 11.36 -5.29
C ASP A 64 -21.66 11.79 -6.24
N LYS A 65 -21.64 13.04 -6.71
CA LYS A 65 -22.65 13.58 -7.63
C LYS A 65 -22.72 12.88 -9.00
N LYS A 66 -21.70 12.10 -9.34
CA LYS A 66 -21.61 11.34 -10.60
C LYS A 66 -21.62 9.83 -10.36
N GLU A 67 -21.76 9.40 -9.11
CA GLU A 67 -21.74 7.99 -8.71
C GLU A 67 -20.45 7.27 -9.14
N LEU A 68 -19.33 7.99 -9.24
CA LEU A 68 -18.04 7.41 -9.62
C LEU A 68 -17.27 6.97 -8.37
N PHE A 69 -17.33 5.66 -8.10
CA PHE A 69 -16.69 5.02 -6.95
C PHE A 69 -15.23 4.63 -7.23
N TYR A 70 -14.34 5.61 -7.11
CA TYR A 70 -12.90 5.34 -7.16
C TYR A 70 -12.42 4.70 -5.85
N SER A 71 -12.07 3.42 -5.92
CA SER A 71 -11.48 2.65 -4.83
C SER A 71 -10.27 1.87 -5.32
N ALA A 72 -9.33 1.59 -4.42
CA ALA A 72 -8.36 0.54 -4.64
C ALA A 72 -8.90 -0.78 -4.05
N LYS A 73 -8.50 -1.90 -4.63
CA LYS A 73 -8.83 -3.25 -4.16
C LYS A 73 -7.53 -3.94 -3.73
N ALA A 74 -7.54 -4.58 -2.57
CA ALA A 74 -6.36 -5.23 -2.01
C ALA A 74 -6.67 -6.62 -1.47
N LEU A 75 -6.05 -7.65 -2.03
CA LEU A 75 -6.04 -9.00 -1.47
C LEU A 75 -4.74 -9.19 -0.68
N LEU A 76 -4.84 -9.73 0.54
CA LEU A 76 -3.68 -10.12 1.34
C LEU A 76 -3.78 -11.60 1.69
N THR A 77 -2.78 -12.38 1.30
CA THR A 77 -2.71 -13.83 1.53
C THR A 77 -1.32 -14.27 1.95
N ASP A 78 -1.19 -15.44 2.57
CA ASP A 78 0.06 -16.13 2.84
C ASP A 78 0.29 -17.32 1.88
N ASN A 79 -0.59 -17.49 0.88
CA ASN A 79 -0.46 -18.53 -0.12
C ASN A 79 0.78 -18.28 -1.01
N SER A 80 1.81 -19.08 -0.79
CA SER A 80 3.06 -19.06 -1.58
C SER A 80 2.89 -19.27 -3.09
N GLN A 81 1.76 -19.84 -3.51
CA GLN A 81 1.42 -20.05 -4.91
C GLN A 81 0.71 -18.83 -5.54
N PHE A 82 0.48 -17.76 -4.78
CA PHE A 82 -0.16 -16.57 -5.31
C PHE A 82 0.71 -15.89 -6.38
N THR A 83 0.10 -15.58 -7.51
CA THR A 83 0.78 -15.04 -8.69
C THR A 83 0.11 -13.78 -9.21
N ASN A 84 0.80 -13.06 -10.10
CA ASN A 84 0.26 -11.89 -10.77
C ASN A 84 -0.13 -12.23 -12.22
N MET A 85 -1.19 -13.03 -12.39
CA MET A 85 -1.65 -13.51 -13.72
C MET A 85 -3.00 -12.94 -14.14
N TYR A 86 -3.47 -11.87 -13.48
CA TYR A 86 -4.84 -11.36 -13.64
C TYR A 86 -4.94 -10.12 -14.55
N GLU A 87 -3.84 -9.73 -15.20
CA GLU A 87 -3.83 -8.61 -16.14
C GLU A 87 -4.80 -8.85 -17.31
N SER A 88 -5.52 -7.80 -17.71
CA SER A 88 -6.56 -7.81 -18.73
C SER A 88 -7.80 -8.67 -18.40
N MET A 89 -7.90 -9.22 -17.19
CA MET A 89 -9.12 -9.89 -16.74
C MET A 89 -10.11 -8.90 -16.15
N ALA A 90 -11.41 -9.15 -16.35
CA ALA A 90 -12.46 -8.44 -15.63
C ALA A 90 -12.44 -8.85 -14.14
N PHE A 91 -12.81 -7.94 -13.25
CA PHE A 91 -12.89 -8.25 -11.82
C PHE A 91 -13.84 -9.41 -11.51
N ASP A 92 -14.96 -9.48 -12.23
CA ASP A 92 -15.97 -10.53 -12.05
C ASP A 92 -15.47 -11.93 -12.44
N ASP A 93 -14.43 -12.01 -13.28
CA ASP A 93 -13.79 -13.27 -13.68
C ASP A 93 -12.69 -13.73 -12.69
N ILE A 94 -12.38 -12.91 -11.69
CA ILE A 94 -11.37 -13.18 -10.68
C ILE A 94 -12.08 -13.50 -9.37
N GLU A 95 -11.99 -14.74 -8.91
CA GLU A 95 -12.76 -15.26 -7.78
C GLU A 95 -12.78 -14.31 -6.56
N PHE A 96 -11.61 -13.87 -6.08
CA PHE A 96 -11.49 -12.99 -4.91
C PHE A 96 -11.84 -11.51 -5.16
N PHE A 97 -12.16 -11.13 -6.39
CA PHE A 97 -12.69 -9.80 -6.75
C PHE A 97 -14.14 -9.83 -7.23
N SER A 98 -14.73 -11.03 -7.35
CA SER A 98 -16.10 -11.21 -7.80
C SER A 98 -17.12 -10.55 -6.84
N PRO A 99 -18.33 -10.23 -7.31
CA PRO A 99 -19.34 -9.58 -6.49
C PRO A 99 -19.64 -10.36 -5.21
N GLY A 100 -19.60 -9.68 -4.06
CA GLY A 100 -19.85 -10.27 -2.74
C GLY A 100 -18.60 -10.74 -1.99
N THR A 101 -17.42 -10.66 -2.60
CA THR A 101 -16.13 -11.04 -1.96
C THR A 101 -15.43 -9.88 -1.25
N GLY A 102 -16.00 -8.68 -1.30
CA GLY A 102 -15.47 -7.51 -0.61
C GLY A 102 -15.67 -7.60 0.90
N PHE A 103 -14.58 -7.49 1.65
CA PHE A 103 -14.62 -7.43 3.10
C PHE A 103 -15.08 -6.06 3.59
N ALA A 104 -16.22 -6.07 4.28
CA ALA A 104 -16.77 -4.89 4.96
C ALA A 104 -16.38 -4.91 6.44
N ALA A 105 -15.13 -4.60 6.77
CA ALA A 105 -14.78 -4.33 8.16
C ALA A 105 -15.64 -3.14 8.67
N PRO A 106 -16.26 -3.21 9.85
CA PRO A 106 -17.00 -2.08 10.43
C PRO A 106 -16.11 -0.83 10.52
N PHE A 107 -16.71 0.35 10.34
CA PHE A 107 -16.00 1.62 10.58
C PHE A 107 -15.44 1.61 12.03
N ASP A 108 -14.20 2.07 12.21
CA ASP A 108 -13.42 2.05 13.47
C ASP A 108 -12.93 0.69 14.02
N GLN A 109 -13.27 -0.44 13.39
CA GLN A 109 -12.76 -1.76 13.77
C GLN A 109 -11.97 -2.41 12.63
N ASN A 110 -10.82 -3.03 12.96
CA ASN A 110 -9.99 -3.81 12.02
C ASN A 110 -9.44 -3.06 10.78
N GLN A 111 -9.59 -1.74 10.68
CA GLN A 111 -9.15 -0.97 9.50
C GLN A 111 -7.62 -1.07 9.27
N PHE A 112 -6.86 -1.30 10.34
CA PHE A 112 -5.40 -1.51 10.31
C PHE A 112 -5.01 -3.00 10.23
N PHE A 113 -5.99 -3.90 10.25
CA PHE A 113 -5.82 -5.36 10.26
C PHE A 113 -6.66 -5.97 9.12
N PRO A 114 -6.21 -5.89 7.85
CA PRO A 114 -6.87 -6.58 6.75
C PRO A 114 -7.06 -8.07 7.06
N ASN A 115 -8.17 -8.63 6.59
CA ASN A 115 -8.36 -10.07 6.59
C ASN A 115 -7.29 -10.72 5.71
N LEU A 116 -6.60 -11.71 6.28
CA LEU A 116 -5.78 -12.64 5.53
C LEU A 116 -6.72 -13.66 4.89
N SER A 117 -6.77 -13.71 3.56
CA SER A 117 -7.74 -14.55 2.85
C SER A 117 -7.28 -14.84 1.42
N GLU A 118 -7.79 -15.91 0.85
CA GLU A 118 -7.70 -16.22 -0.58
C GLU A 118 -9.03 -15.97 -1.32
N GLU A 119 -10.10 -15.69 -0.59
CA GLU A 119 -11.49 -15.69 -1.11
C GLU A 119 -12.04 -14.28 -1.32
N GLY A 120 -11.35 -13.24 -0.84
CA GLY A 120 -11.90 -11.89 -0.87
C GLY A 120 -10.90 -10.78 -0.65
N HIS A 121 -11.34 -9.56 -0.87
CA HIS A 121 -10.48 -8.39 -0.92
C HIS A 121 -10.97 -7.26 -0.01
N GLN A 122 -10.05 -6.36 0.33
CA GLN A 122 -10.35 -5.11 1.01
C GLN A 122 -10.69 -4.03 -0.02
N TYR A 123 -11.78 -3.29 0.21
CA TYR A 123 -12.01 -2.02 -0.48
C TYR A 123 -11.27 -0.90 0.24
N LEU A 124 -10.54 -0.09 -0.52
CA LEU A 124 -9.77 1.03 -0.01
C LEU A 124 -10.31 2.30 -0.68
N TYR A 125 -11.18 3.01 0.04
CA TYR A 125 -11.83 4.21 -0.48
C TYR A 125 -11.81 5.35 0.54
N TYR A 126 -12.00 6.57 0.03
CA TYR A 126 -12.21 7.76 0.83
C TYR A 126 -13.33 8.58 0.17
N ALA A 127 -14.52 8.55 0.77
CA ALA A 127 -15.66 9.35 0.31
C ALA A 127 -15.73 10.67 1.09
N SER A 128 -15.47 10.62 2.41
CA SER A 128 -15.41 11.78 3.28
C SER A 128 -14.63 11.48 4.57
N ASN A 129 -14.45 12.48 5.44
CA ASN A 129 -13.86 12.26 6.77
C ASN A 129 -14.68 11.33 7.68
N SER A 130 -15.98 11.15 7.41
CA SER A 130 -16.85 10.24 8.18
C SER A 130 -17.13 8.92 7.46
N ASP A 131 -16.61 8.74 6.25
CA ASP A 131 -16.83 7.55 5.43
C ASP A 131 -15.59 7.27 4.57
N HIS A 132 -14.67 6.48 5.14
CA HIS A 132 -13.42 6.13 4.51
C HIS A 132 -12.80 4.86 5.12
N ARG A 133 -11.97 4.17 4.34
CA ARG A 133 -11.14 3.03 4.75
C ARG A 133 -9.64 3.32 4.65
N ILE A 134 -9.27 4.45 4.05
CA ILE A 134 -7.90 4.96 3.95
C ILE A 134 -7.88 6.44 4.30
N ASN A 135 -6.71 7.00 4.56
CA ASN A 135 -6.56 8.43 4.82
C ASN A 135 -6.22 9.18 3.55
N LYS A 136 -6.77 10.38 3.35
CA LYS A 136 -6.27 11.34 2.36
C LYS A 136 -5.16 12.17 2.98
N ILE A 137 -3.94 12.04 2.48
CA ILE A 137 -2.75 12.71 3.04
C ILE A 137 -2.25 13.87 2.15
N GLY A 138 -2.78 14.00 0.94
CA GLY A 138 -2.36 15.07 0.04
C GLY A 138 -3.08 15.04 -1.30
N LYS A 139 -2.54 15.80 -2.24
CA LYS A 139 -3.04 15.94 -3.61
C LYS A 139 -1.90 16.27 -4.56
N GLN A 140 -1.92 15.69 -5.75
CA GLN A 140 -0.99 15.96 -6.84
C GLN A 140 -1.78 16.14 -8.15
N LYS A 141 -1.88 17.39 -8.63
CA LYS A 141 -2.71 17.75 -9.79
C LYS A 141 -4.16 17.28 -9.60
N GLU A 142 -4.69 16.44 -10.49
CA GLU A 142 -6.03 15.85 -10.41
C GLU A 142 -6.15 14.63 -9.48
N TRP A 143 -5.05 14.11 -8.95
CA TRP A 143 -5.01 12.91 -8.11
C TRP A 143 -4.95 13.25 -6.62
N ASP A 144 -5.68 12.50 -5.81
CA ASP A 144 -5.50 12.51 -4.36
C ASP A 144 -4.41 11.51 -3.96
N ILE A 145 -3.65 11.85 -2.92
CA ILE A 145 -2.68 10.94 -2.31
C ILE A 145 -3.37 10.28 -1.12
N TYR A 146 -3.51 8.97 -1.19
CA TYR A 146 -4.09 8.17 -0.12
C TYR A 146 -3.05 7.36 0.62
N GLN A 147 -3.34 7.05 1.88
CA GLN A 147 -2.52 6.23 2.76
C GLN A 147 -3.36 5.15 3.45
N TRP A 148 -2.94 3.90 3.27
CA TRP A 148 -3.49 2.75 4.00
C TRP A 148 -2.49 2.31 5.08
N ASN A 149 -2.91 2.31 6.34
CA ASN A 149 -2.08 1.96 7.48
C ASN A 149 -2.29 0.49 7.87
N LEU A 150 -1.20 -0.21 8.18
CA LEU A 150 -1.17 -1.66 8.38
C LEU A 150 -0.40 -2.02 9.66
N ASP A 151 -1.11 -2.57 10.63
CA ASP A 151 -0.60 -2.94 11.97
C ASP A 151 -0.44 -4.46 12.15
N GLY A 152 -1.15 -5.22 11.33
CA GLY A 152 -1.21 -6.66 11.39
C GLY A 152 -2.16 -7.23 10.36
N VAL A 153 -2.63 -8.44 10.63
CA VAL A 153 -3.71 -9.11 9.90
C VAL A 153 -4.81 -9.54 10.83
N ASN A 154 -6.01 -9.68 10.30
CA ASN A 154 -7.08 -10.43 10.92
C ASN A 154 -7.10 -11.85 10.35
N ILE A 155 -7.05 -12.86 11.24
CA ILE A 155 -7.21 -14.28 10.90
C ILE A 155 -8.37 -14.83 11.75
N ASP A 156 -9.44 -15.27 11.09
CA ASP A 156 -10.63 -15.84 11.73
C ASP A 156 -11.22 -14.97 12.86
N GLY A 157 -11.22 -13.65 12.66
CA GLY A 157 -11.71 -12.67 13.65
C GLY A 157 -10.68 -12.26 14.71
N ASN A 158 -9.44 -12.74 14.64
CA ASN A 158 -8.37 -12.40 15.57
C ASN A 158 -7.36 -11.45 14.94
N GLU A 159 -7.19 -10.28 15.53
CA GLU A 159 -6.13 -9.33 15.15
C GLU A 159 -4.75 -9.81 15.63
N ILE A 160 -3.86 -10.06 14.67
CA ILE A 160 -2.47 -10.48 14.90
C ILE A 160 -1.56 -9.37 14.39
N THR A 161 -0.89 -8.68 15.31
CA THR A 161 0.11 -7.65 14.97
C THR A 161 1.30 -8.24 14.22
N TRP A 162 1.99 -7.42 13.40
CA TRP A 162 3.21 -7.86 12.69
C TRP A 162 4.29 -8.42 13.62
N LYS A 163 4.40 -7.88 14.84
CA LYS A 163 5.32 -8.39 15.87
C LYS A 163 5.03 -9.82 16.28
N ASN A 164 3.76 -10.25 16.23
CA ASN A 164 3.30 -11.57 16.62
C ASN A 164 3.02 -12.48 15.42
N TYR A 165 3.01 -11.94 14.20
CA TYR A 165 2.88 -12.73 12.99
C TYR A 165 4.11 -13.63 12.82
N ARG A 166 3.86 -14.94 12.69
CA ARG A 166 4.91 -15.99 12.58
C ARG A 166 4.82 -16.79 11.29
N ILE A 167 3.80 -16.52 10.50
CA ILE A 167 3.53 -17.23 9.25
C ILE A 167 4.39 -16.55 8.17
N GLY A 168 5.05 -17.33 7.34
CA GLY A 168 6.22 -16.95 6.52
C GLY A 168 6.14 -15.63 5.76
N GLU A 169 5.86 -15.72 4.46
CA GLU A 169 5.77 -14.57 3.56
C GLU A 169 4.31 -14.17 3.37
N LEU A 170 4.09 -12.89 3.11
CA LEU A 170 2.78 -12.34 2.74
C LEU A 170 2.80 -11.90 1.27
N TYR A 171 1.66 -12.01 0.63
CA TYR A 171 1.41 -11.66 -0.75
C TYR A 171 0.29 -10.64 -0.75
N LEU A 172 0.61 -9.39 -1.09
CA LEU A 172 -0.35 -8.32 -1.24
C LEU A 172 -0.55 -8.06 -2.73
N TYR A 173 -1.74 -8.37 -3.24
CA TYR A 173 -2.16 -7.97 -4.57
C TYR A 173 -2.96 -6.68 -4.47
N PHE A 174 -2.42 -5.60 -5.02
CA PHE A 174 -2.98 -4.27 -4.93
C PHE A 174 -3.37 -3.76 -6.31
N VAL A 175 -4.61 -3.30 -6.48
CA VAL A 175 -5.15 -2.84 -7.76
C VAL A 175 -5.87 -1.50 -7.58
N VAL A 176 -5.71 -0.59 -8.55
CA VAL A 176 -6.45 0.66 -8.63
C VAL A 176 -7.06 0.78 -10.02
N ASP A 177 -8.37 0.54 -10.16
CA ASP A 177 -9.10 0.81 -11.39
C ASP A 177 -9.31 2.32 -11.55
N ARG A 178 -8.53 2.94 -12.43
CA ARG A 178 -8.48 4.41 -12.59
C ARG A 178 -9.44 4.91 -13.64
N ASN A 179 -9.95 4.04 -14.51
CA ASN A 179 -10.87 4.41 -15.59
C ASN A 179 -12.29 3.86 -15.37
N LEU A 180 -12.49 3.06 -14.31
CA LEU A 180 -13.75 2.42 -13.92
C LEU A 180 -14.30 1.53 -15.05
N ASN A 181 -13.42 0.76 -15.69
CA ASN A 181 -13.80 -0.20 -16.75
C ASN A 181 -14.00 -1.62 -16.22
N ASP A 182 -13.81 -1.84 -14.92
CA ASP A 182 -13.91 -3.13 -14.25
C ASP A 182 -12.93 -4.21 -14.76
N VAL A 183 -11.81 -3.79 -15.36
CA VAL A 183 -10.74 -4.65 -15.89
C VAL A 183 -9.42 -4.25 -15.26
N ILE A 184 -8.55 -5.23 -14.99
CA ILE A 184 -7.21 -4.95 -14.49
C ILE A 184 -6.29 -4.51 -15.63
N ASP A 185 -6.08 -3.20 -15.78
CA ASP A 185 -5.15 -2.69 -16.79
C ASP A 185 -3.67 -2.94 -16.40
N PRO A 186 -2.75 -2.99 -17.38
CA PRO A 186 -1.34 -3.36 -17.15
C PRO A 186 -0.56 -2.49 -16.15
N ASP A 187 -0.97 -1.24 -15.93
CA ASP A 187 -0.34 -0.28 -15.01
C ASP A 187 -1.15 0.01 -13.75
N GLU A 188 -2.18 -0.80 -13.48
CA GLU A 188 -3.10 -0.60 -12.36
C GLU A 188 -2.84 -1.52 -11.18
N HIS A 189 -1.92 -2.47 -11.29
CA HIS A 189 -1.75 -3.50 -10.28
C HIS A 189 -0.28 -3.77 -9.90
N HIS A 190 -0.10 -4.20 -8.65
CA HIS A 190 1.18 -4.66 -8.12
C HIS A 190 0.97 -5.89 -7.22
N LEU A 191 1.84 -6.90 -7.38
CA LEU A 191 2.01 -7.96 -6.41
C LEU A 191 3.25 -7.69 -5.55
N ILE A 192 3.04 -7.47 -4.26
CA ILE A 192 4.10 -7.24 -3.29
C ILE A 192 4.27 -8.52 -2.47
N ARG A 193 5.47 -9.08 -2.48
CA ARG A 193 5.85 -10.20 -1.63
C ARG A 193 6.61 -9.65 -0.43
N ILE A 194 6.03 -9.79 0.76
CA ILE A 194 6.50 -9.16 1.99
C ILE A 194 7.06 -10.25 2.90
N THR A 195 8.33 -10.09 3.26
CA THR A 195 8.97 -10.89 4.33
C THR A 195 9.27 -10.00 5.52
N PHE A 196 9.04 -10.49 6.74
CA PHE A 196 9.44 -9.77 7.95
C PHE A 196 10.82 -10.21 8.44
N LYS A 197 11.63 -9.26 8.90
CA LYS A 197 12.91 -9.54 9.57
C LYS A 197 12.64 -10.29 10.87
N LYS A 198 13.38 -11.38 11.08
CA LYS A 198 13.38 -12.16 12.32
C LYS A 198 14.20 -11.48 13.40
#